data_AF-A0A3B9VG74-F1
#
_entry.id   AF-A0A3B9VG74-F1
#
_cell.length_a   1.000
_cell.length_b   1.000
_cell.length_c   1.000
_cell.angle_alpha   90.00
_cell.angle_beta   90.00
_cell.angle_gamma   90.00
#
_symmetry.space_group_name_H-M   'P 1'
#
loop_
_entity.id
_entity.type
_entity.pdbx_description
1 polymer ?
#
loop_
_entity_poly.entity_id
_entity_poly.type
_entity_poly.pdbx_seq_one_letter_code
_entity_poly.pdbx_strand_id
1 'polypeptide(L)'
;MTVYTESMRIYHIGDKCSWGGYRDQHQCLIPWNKQPAQVVNSIISDWDRKTPIIIFVAAYLSAENVHSLVKNALDEKGFQSKVPALDSDTIIVENNN
;
A
#
# COMPACT_ATOMS: atom_id res chain seq x y z
N MET A 1 -15.95 -2.63 -9.80
CA MET A 1 -16.24 -1.87 -8.58
C MET A 1 -15.71 -2.68 -7.41
N THR A 2 -14.51 -2.37 -6.94
CA THR A 2 -13.86 -3.12 -5.84
C THR A 2 -14.51 -2.67 -4.55
N VAL A 3 -15.21 -3.58 -3.87
CA VAL A 3 -15.91 -3.28 -2.61
C VAL A 3 -14.86 -3.23 -1.50
N TYR A 4 -14.48 -2.03 -1.09
CA TYR A 4 -13.64 -1.81 0.09
C TYR A 4 -14.51 -1.98 1.33
N THR A 5 -14.21 -2.96 2.18
CA THR A 5 -14.93 -3.13 3.44
C THR A 5 -14.38 -2.14 4.47
N GLU A 6 -15.25 -1.60 5.34
CA GLU A 6 -14.91 -0.59 6.38
C GLU A 6 -13.80 -1.03 7.35
N SER A 7 -13.39 -2.30 7.30
CA SER A 7 -12.36 -2.93 8.13
C SER A 7 -10.97 -3.00 7.49
N MET A 8 -10.77 -2.59 6.23
CA MET A 8 -9.46 -2.64 5.58
C MET A 8 -8.59 -1.45 5.98
N ARG A 9 -7.34 -1.74 6.37
CA ARG A 9 -6.34 -0.69 6.62
C ARG A 9 -5.73 -0.26 5.29
N ILE A 10 -5.58 1.05 5.14
CA ILE A 10 -5.11 1.70 3.91
C ILE A 10 -3.78 2.37 4.21
N TYR A 11 -2.75 2.03 3.43
CA TYR A 11 -1.43 2.64 3.51
C TYR A 11 -1.22 3.56 2.31
N HIS A 12 -0.91 4.83 2.54
CA HIS A 12 -0.54 5.77 1.50
C HIS A 12 0.97 5.90 1.47
N ILE A 13 1.60 5.54 0.36
CA ILE A 13 3.04 5.72 0.12
C ILE A 13 3.23 7.02 -0.64
N GLY A 14 3.91 7.99 -0.04
CA GLY A 14 4.08 9.31 -0.65
C GLY A 14 4.51 10.36 0.35
N ASP A 15 3.99 11.56 0.19
CA ASP A 15 4.21 12.68 1.11
C ASP A 15 2.89 13.19 1.71
N LYS A 16 3.00 14.15 2.65
CA LYS A 16 1.82 14.74 3.29
C LYS A 16 0.95 15.54 2.32
N CYS A 17 1.52 16.05 1.23
CA CYS A 17 0.81 16.85 0.23
C CYS A 17 -0.07 15.97 -0.65
N SER A 18 0.47 14.83 -1.11
CA SER A 18 -0.24 13.87 -1.95
C SER A 18 -1.30 13.08 -1.18
N TRP A 19 -1.16 12.96 0.14
CA TRP A 19 -2.13 12.28 1.00
C TRP A 19 -3.46 13.06 1.16
N GLY A 20 -3.48 14.37 0.88
CA GLY A 20 -4.72 15.16 0.84
C GLY A 20 -5.48 15.30 2.17
N GLY A 21 -4.95 14.79 3.29
CA GLY A 21 -5.52 15.00 4.62
C GLY A 21 -6.66 14.06 5.04
N TYR A 22 -6.92 12.97 4.31
CA TYR A 22 -7.86 11.93 4.75
C TYR A 22 -7.26 11.15 5.93
N ARG A 23 -7.45 11.68 7.13
CA ARG A 23 -6.99 11.10 8.41
C ARG A 23 -8.06 10.25 9.06
N ASP A 24 -8.66 9.33 8.31
CA ASP A 24 -9.49 8.33 8.96
C ASP A 24 -8.60 7.37 9.77
N GLN A 25 -9.14 6.79 10.85
CA GLN A 25 -8.44 5.87 11.75
C GLN A 25 -7.93 4.59 11.03
N HIS A 26 -8.43 4.35 9.82
CA HIS A 26 -8.04 3.23 8.96
C HIS A 26 -6.93 3.59 7.95
N GLN A 27 -6.46 4.83 7.90
CA GLN A 27 -5.47 5.30 6.93
C GLN A 27 -4.13 5.65 7.60
N CYS A 28 -3.02 5.20 7.00
CA CYS A 28 -1.67 5.47 7.47
C CYS A 28 -0.80 6.01 6.34
N LEU A 29 -0.11 7.14 6.56
CA LEU A 29 0.88 7.67 5.63
C LEU A 29 2.24 7.02 5.91
N ILE A 30 2.80 6.35 4.91
CA ILE A 30 4.17 5.84 4.89
C ILE A 30 5.02 6.75 3.99
N PRO A 31 5.95 7.53 4.55
CA PRO A 31 6.80 8.41 3.76
C PRO A 31 7.63 7.64 2.75
N TRP A 32 7.63 8.06 1.48
CA TRP A 32 8.52 7.49 0.49
C TRP A 32 9.96 7.93 0.72
N ASN A 33 10.84 6.98 1.04
CA ASN A 33 12.26 7.24 1.34
C ASN A 33 13.21 6.62 0.31
N LYS A 34 12.70 6.28 -0.89
CA LYS A 34 13.44 5.58 -1.96
C LYS A 34 13.95 4.19 -1.60
N GLN A 35 13.41 3.57 -0.53
CA GLN A 35 13.77 2.23 -0.11
C GLN A 35 12.51 1.35 0.02
N PRO A 36 12.10 0.64 -1.06
CA PRO A 36 10.90 -0.18 -1.08
C PRO A 36 10.83 -1.20 0.07
N ALA A 37 11.96 -1.84 0.39
CA ALA A 37 12.03 -2.83 1.46
C ALA A 37 11.73 -2.22 2.85
N GLN A 38 12.16 -0.99 3.12
CA GLN A 38 11.87 -0.32 4.40
C GLN A 38 10.41 0.10 4.51
N VAL A 39 9.84 0.58 3.40
CA VAL A 39 8.41 0.91 3.30
C VAL A 39 7.57 -0.33 3.57
N VAL A 40 7.87 -1.44 2.91
CA VAL A 40 7.18 -2.72 3.11
C VAL A 40 7.35 -3.24 4.54
N ASN A 41 8.55 -3.18 5.13
CA ASN A 41 8.74 -3.56 6.53
C ASN A 41 7.90 -2.72 7.50
N SER A 42 7.76 -1.41 7.23
CA SER A 42 6.93 -0.52 8.04
C SER A 42 5.46 -0.91 7.98
N ILE A 43 4.96 -1.20 6.77
CA ILE A 43 3.59 -1.70 6.56
C ILE A 43 3.37 -3.01 7.31
N ILE A 44 4.27 -3.99 7.14
CA ILE A 44 4.15 -5.30 7.80
C ILE A 44 4.20 -5.20 9.32
N SER A 45 5.00 -4.28 9.87
CA SER A 45 5.13 -4.09 11.32
C SER A 45 3.87 -3.51 11.97
N ASP A 46 3.11 -2.70 11.23
CA ASP A 46 1.87 -2.07 11.67
C ASP A 46 0.63 -2.94 11.35
N TRP A 47 0.74 -3.83 10.37
CA TRP A 47 -0.36 -4.66 9.89
C TRP A 47 -0.57 -5.93 10.76
N ASP A 48 -1.76 -6.07 11.36
CA ASP A 48 -2.17 -7.23 12.18
C ASP A 48 -2.34 -8.55 11.39
N ARG A 49 -2.00 -8.61 10.10
CA ARG A 49 -2.08 -9.76 9.16
C ARG A 49 -3.44 -10.46 9.03
N LYS A 50 -4.39 -10.28 9.94
CA LYS A 50 -5.72 -10.93 9.96
C LYS A 50 -6.67 -10.33 8.94
N THR A 51 -6.46 -9.07 8.56
CA THR A 51 -7.31 -8.33 7.62
C THR A 51 -6.55 -8.05 6.33
N PRO A 52 -7.17 -8.09 5.15
CA PRO A 52 -6.57 -7.54 3.93
C PRO A 52 -6.22 -6.06 4.10
N ILE A 53 -5.23 -5.59 3.33
CA ILE A 53 -4.82 -4.19 3.32
C ILE A 53 -4.77 -3.66 1.89
N ILE A 54 -4.85 -2.34 1.79
CA ILE A 54 -4.76 -1.61 0.53
C ILE A 54 -3.56 -0.67 0.65
N ILE A 55 -2.78 -0.56 -0.41
CA ILE A 55 -1.65 0.34 -0.48
C ILE A 55 -1.88 1.24 -1.69
N PHE A 56 -2.02 2.54 -1.44
CA PHE A 56 -2.05 3.57 -2.48
C PHE A 56 -0.66 4.17 -2.62
N VAL A 57 -0.15 4.22 -3.84
CA VAL A 57 1.08 4.92 -4.18
C VAL A 57 0.71 6.28 -4.75
N ALA A 58 1.36 7.34 -4.28
CA ALA A 58 1.11 8.67 -4.79
C ALA A 58 1.42 8.76 -6.30
N ALA A 59 0.54 9.38 -7.07
CA ALA A 59 0.64 9.41 -8.54
C ALA A 59 1.99 9.94 -9.08
N TYR A 60 2.64 10.87 -8.38
CA TYR A 60 3.96 11.37 -8.78
C TYR A 60 5.06 10.31 -8.67
N LEU A 61 4.90 9.33 -7.77
CA LEU A 61 5.79 8.17 -7.61
C LEU A 61 5.47 7.05 -8.60
N SER A 62 4.27 7.05 -9.18
CA SER A 62 3.91 6.09 -10.22
C SER A 62 4.76 6.28 -11.48
N ALA A 63 5.15 7.52 -11.79
CA ALA A 63 6.11 7.82 -12.86
C ALA A 63 7.50 7.17 -12.63
N GLU A 64 7.86 6.88 -11.38
CA GLU A 64 9.10 6.20 -10.99
C GLU A 64 8.94 4.68 -10.84
N ASN A 65 7.80 4.10 -11.25
CA ASN A 65 7.47 2.68 -11.08
C ASN A 65 7.50 2.19 -9.62
N VAL A 66 7.27 3.09 -8.65
CA VAL A 66 7.31 2.72 -7.22
C VAL A 66 6.29 1.66 -6.86
N HIS A 67 5.10 1.67 -7.48
CA HIS A 67 4.09 0.62 -7.26
C HIS A 67 4.65 -0.79 -7.56
N SER A 68 5.41 -0.95 -8.65
CA SER A 68 6.01 -2.24 -9.03
C SER A 68 7.10 -2.64 -8.05
N LEU A 69 7.92 -1.69 -7.58
CA LEU A 69 8.96 -1.95 -6.59
C LEU A 69 8.39 -2.40 -5.24
N VAL A 70 7.33 -1.74 -4.78
CA VAL A 70 6.64 -2.09 -3.54
C VAL A 70 5.95 -3.44 -3.66
N LYS A 71 5.28 -3.70 -4.79
CA LYS A 71 4.67 -5.00 -5.09
C LYS A 71 5.70 -6.13 -5.06
N ASN A 72 6.81 -5.98 -5.78
CA ASN A 72 7.87 -6.98 -5.82
C ASN A 72 8.44 -7.24 -4.42
N ALA A 73 8.66 -6.19 -3.63
CA ALA A 73 9.14 -6.33 -2.25
C ALA A 73 8.13 -7.04 -1.33
N LEU A 74 6.82 -6.92 -1.57
CA LEU A 74 5.80 -7.69 -0.86
C LEU A 74 5.81 -9.17 -1.29
N ASP A 75 5.93 -9.44 -2.58
CA ASP A 75 5.99 -10.80 -3.11
C ASP A 75 7.24 -11.55 -2.64
N GLU A 76 8.40 -10.88 -2.59
CA GLU A 76 9.66 -11.41 -2.03
C GLU A 76 9.54 -11.79 -0.54
N LYS A 77 8.62 -11.13 0.18
CA LYS A 77 8.30 -11.43 1.59
C LYS A 77 7.22 -12.52 1.73
N GLY A 78 6.70 -13.05 0.61
CA GLY A 78 5.71 -14.13 0.59
C GLY A 78 4.26 -13.66 0.70
N PHE A 79 3.98 -12.37 0.51
CA PHE A 79 2.60 -11.86 0.51
C PHE A 79 1.96 -12.00 -0.88
N GLN A 80 0.67 -12.29 -0.92
CA GLN A 80 -0.10 -12.26 -2.16
C GLN A 80 -0.58 -10.83 -2.43
N SER A 81 0.07 -10.16 -3.38
CA SER A 81 -0.27 -8.79 -3.79
C SER A 81 -0.84 -8.74 -5.22
N LYS A 82 -1.89 -7.95 -5.42
CA LYS A 82 -2.59 -7.76 -6.70
C LYS A 82 -2.69 -6.27 -7.05
N VAL A 83 -2.48 -5.94 -8.32
CA VAL A 83 -2.70 -4.58 -8.85
C VAL A 83 -3.96 -4.60 -9.71
N PRO A 84 -5.00 -3.83 -9.38
CA PRO A 84 -6.22 -3.75 -10.18
C PRO A 84 -5.93 -3.20 -11.58
N ALA A 85 -6.51 -3.81 -12.63
CA ALA A 85 -6.29 -3.38 -14.02
C ALA A 85 -6.77 -1.94 -14.33
N LEU A 86 -7.69 -1.41 -13.52
CA LEU A 86 -8.24 -0.05 -13.67
C LEU A 86 -7.59 0.98 -12.74
N ASP A 87 -6.66 0.57 -11.88
CA ASP A 87 -6.03 1.43 -10.88
C ASP A 87 -4.60 0.96 -10.62
N SER A 88 -3.67 1.44 -11.44
CA SER A 88 -2.25 1.05 -11.43
C SER A 88 -1.48 1.53 -10.20
N ASP A 89 -2.06 2.48 -9.46
CA ASP A 89 -1.44 3.12 -8.30
C ASP A 89 -1.82 2.41 -7.00
N THR A 90 -2.67 1.38 -7.09
CA THR A 90 -3.20 0.64 -5.96
C THR A 90 -2.70 -0.79 -5.94
N ILE A 91 -2.27 -1.23 -4.76
CA ILE A 91 -1.89 -2.61 -4.49
C ILE A 91 -2.82 -3.14 -3.40
N ILE A 92 -3.49 -4.24 -3.68
CA ILE A 92 -4.31 -4.97 -2.71
C ILE A 92 -3.48 -6.14 -2.23
N VAL A 93 -3.27 -6.23 -0.92
CA VAL A 93 -2.57 -7.35 -0.30
C VAL A 93 -3.59 -8.20 0.43
N GLU A 94 -3.75 -9.44 -0.03
CA GLU A 94 -4.65 -10.41 0.57
C GLU A 94 -3.98 -11.09 1.78
N ASN A 95 -4.81 -11.50 2.73
CA ASN A 95 -4.32 -12.32 3.85
C ASN A 95 -4.05 -13.75 3.34
N ASN A 96 -2.81 -14.21 3.49
CA ASN A 96 -2.49 -15.63 3.38
C ASN A 96 -2.70 -16.25 4.77
N ASN A 97 -3.83 -16.94 4.92
CA ASN A 97 -4.16 -17.74 6.09
C ASN A 97 -3.21 -18.94 6.23
#